data_AF-A0A9N8DJY2-F1
#
_entry.id   AF-A0A9N8DJY2-F1
#
_cell.length_a   1.000
_cell.length_b   1.000
_cell.length_c   1.000
_cell.angle_alpha   90.00
_cell.angle_beta   90.00
_cell.angle_gamma   90.00
#
_symmetry.space_group_name_H-M   'P 1'
#
loop_
_entity.id
_entity.type
_entity.pdbx_description
1 polymer ?
#
loop_
_entity_poly.entity_id
_entity_poly.type
_entity_poly.pdbx_seq_one_letter_code
_entity_poly.pdbx_strand_id
1 'polypeptide(L)'
;MQFSLVPVLWATLLGSSAAFTGIASKPLAASQCRQFQLRTGPVLKASAEEQSQADDEIEKLKTMAAKLRAEAMALEADRAKELAEAAERAFQKFDTNQDGEISLEELKAGLEKAFKMELPEKRVQQLMNDFDTNQDGALQLNEFVGVDKFRNALEQLAREEKMAAQEAQKAAKVESEMAKFLEEQMELINDRDPSTSEKVISTLPYLFPLMDGLQFGRFLLVENADNPLVAIVAILFALYKSVPFSGFIAFIALNLLSSNPSINKLIRFNMQQAIFLDIFLFFPGLLGALYILVAQNMAGISVPPAVTEIGSDAVFFSLLVAIGYATVSSLLGKEPDQIPIISKLVQDRMPRFEVDMSQFGQVQPRKEETPGDDDKKDKKD
;
A
#
# COMPACT_ATOMS: atom_id res chain seq x y z
N MET A 1 14.56 -14.93 30.04
CA MET A 1 14.31 -13.49 30.31
C MET A 1 13.48 -12.95 29.15
N GLN A 2 12.20 -12.67 29.41
CA GLN A 2 11.23 -12.16 28.44
C GLN A 2 11.13 -10.62 28.56
N PHE A 3 11.09 -9.93 27.42
CA PHE A 3 10.56 -8.58 27.16
C PHE A 3 10.30 -8.56 25.64
N SER A 4 9.26 -8.00 25.04
CA SER A 4 8.04 -7.27 25.42
C SER A 4 7.12 -7.34 24.19
N LEU A 5 5.81 -7.55 24.36
CA LEU A 5 4.80 -7.64 23.27
C LEU A 5 3.87 -6.42 23.29
N VAL A 6 3.88 -5.69 22.17
CA VAL A 6 2.78 -5.05 21.38
C VAL A 6 1.52 -4.49 22.08
N PRO A 7 1.07 -3.27 21.66
CA PRO A 7 -0.33 -2.85 21.73
C PRO A 7 -0.97 -2.70 20.32
N VAL A 8 -2.13 -3.32 20.07
CA VAL A 8 -3.07 -2.91 18.99
C VAL A 8 -4.50 -3.25 19.43
N LEU A 9 -5.37 -2.24 19.49
CA LEU A 9 -6.83 -2.36 19.27
C LEU A 9 -7.48 -0.98 19.36
N TRP A 10 -7.59 -0.28 18.22
CA TRP A 10 -8.55 0.83 18.06
C TRP A 10 -9.43 0.52 16.86
N ALA A 11 -10.72 0.33 17.15
CA ALA A 11 -11.78 0.05 16.21
C ALA A 11 -12.47 1.36 15.78
N THR A 12 -12.91 1.33 14.53
CA THR A 12 -13.58 2.35 13.74
C THR A 12 -14.99 2.68 14.24
N LEU A 13 -15.38 3.96 14.16
CA LEU A 13 -16.79 4.33 14.11
C LEU A 13 -16.96 5.72 13.50
N LEU A 14 -17.63 5.82 12.35
CA LEU A 14 -18.51 6.93 11.96
C LEU A 14 -19.21 6.60 10.64
N GLY A 15 -20.54 6.71 10.64
CA GLY A 15 -21.35 6.88 9.42
C GLY A 15 -22.51 5.91 9.24
N SER A 16 -23.69 6.26 9.77
CA SER A 16 -24.92 6.11 8.98
C SER A 16 -26.11 6.89 9.54
N SER A 17 -26.85 7.41 8.58
CA SER A 17 -28.03 8.27 8.61
C SER A 17 -29.31 7.55 9.05
N ALA A 18 -30.26 8.27 9.63
CA ALA A 18 -31.69 7.96 9.52
C ALA A 18 -32.57 9.15 9.91
N ALA A 19 -33.66 9.30 9.17
CA ALA A 19 -34.54 10.45 9.08
C ALA A 19 -35.78 10.39 10.00
N PHE A 20 -36.30 11.59 10.27
CA PHE A 20 -37.69 12.06 10.38
C PHE A 20 -38.86 11.04 10.27
N THR A 21 -39.78 11.08 11.26
CA THR A 21 -41.26 11.32 11.15
C THR A 21 -42.00 10.81 12.39
N GLY A 22 -43.05 11.52 12.85
CA GLY A 22 -44.11 10.91 13.66
C GLY A 22 -44.71 11.75 14.79
N ILE A 23 -45.85 12.37 14.51
CA ILE A 23 -46.77 13.10 15.41
C ILE A 23 -47.44 12.15 16.41
N ALA A 24 -47.64 12.55 17.69
CA ALA A 24 -48.86 12.27 18.47
C ALA A 24 -48.90 12.97 19.84
N SER A 25 -50.13 13.30 20.24
CA SER A 25 -50.64 14.11 21.35
C SER A 25 -50.47 13.57 22.79
N LYS A 26 -50.52 14.52 23.76
CA LYS A 26 -50.97 14.46 25.19
C LYS A 26 -51.92 13.29 25.58
N PRO A 27 -52.17 12.97 26.90
CA PRO A 27 -51.85 13.71 28.15
C PRO A 27 -51.39 12.88 29.39
N LEU A 28 -50.93 13.60 30.42
CA LEU A 28 -51.17 13.47 31.87
C LEU A 28 -51.48 12.07 32.48
N ALA A 29 -50.58 11.54 33.32
CA ALA A 29 -50.95 10.72 34.48
C ALA A 29 -49.82 10.70 35.54
N ALA A 30 -50.19 10.96 36.78
CA ALA A 30 -49.37 10.87 37.97
C ALA A 30 -48.93 9.43 38.26
N SER A 31 -47.81 9.25 38.99
CA SER A 31 -47.72 8.46 40.24
C SER A 31 -46.30 7.98 40.53
N GLN A 32 -45.99 7.93 41.83
CA GLN A 32 -45.02 7.06 42.50
C GLN A 32 -43.53 7.45 42.55
N CYS A 33 -43.28 8.30 43.56
CA CYS A 33 -42.23 8.21 44.56
C CYS A 33 -41.61 6.80 44.74
N ARG A 34 -40.29 6.68 44.62
CA ARG A 34 -39.52 5.57 45.22
C ARG A 34 -38.24 6.12 45.86
N GLN A 35 -38.19 5.98 47.17
CA GLN A 35 -37.09 6.32 48.08
C GLN A 35 -35.79 5.62 47.67
N PHE A 36 -34.70 6.39 47.60
CA PHE A 36 -33.34 5.86 47.65
C PHE A 36 -32.58 6.61 48.75
N GLN A 37 -32.41 5.96 49.90
CA GLN A 37 -31.58 6.43 50.99
C GLN A 37 -30.11 6.18 50.67
N LEU A 38 -29.29 7.22 50.76
CA LEU A 38 -27.84 7.07 50.93
C LEU A 38 -27.47 7.58 52.32
N ARG A 39 -26.81 6.68 53.06
CA ARG A 39 -26.32 6.86 54.42
C ARG A 39 -24.82 7.12 54.33
N THR A 40 -24.36 8.30 54.75
CA THR A 40 -22.95 8.56 55.07
C THR A 40 -22.86 9.19 56.46
N GLY A 41 -21.92 8.68 57.25
CA GLY A 41 -21.78 8.93 58.69
C GLY A 41 -21.19 10.31 59.07
N PRO A 42 -20.97 10.54 60.37
CA PRO A 42 -20.73 11.87 60.93
C PRO A 42 -19.24 12.16 61.09
N VAL A 43 -18.78 13.32 60.59
CA VAL A 43 -17.48 13.91 60.94
C VAL A 43 -17.61 15.43 61.05
N LEU A 44 -17.55 15.87 62.31
CA LEU A 44 -16.90 17.08 62.84
C LEU A 44 -17.44 18.48 62.47
N LYS A 45 -17.84 19.16 63.56
CA LYS A 45 -18.04 20.60 63.72
C LYS A 45 -16.90 21.41 63.07
N ALA A 46 -17.19 22.04 61.94
CA ALA A 46 -16.64 23.33 61.54
C ALA A 46 -17.82 24.32 61.48
N SER A 47 -17.54 25.60 61.64
CA SER A 47 -18.42 26.58 62.26
C SER A 47 -19.77 26.82 61.53
N ALA A 48 -20.85 26.95 62.30
CA ALA A 48 -22.15 27.41 61.80
C ALA A 48 -22.10 28.87 61.28
N GLU A 49 -21.01 29.60 61.59
CA GLU A 49 -20.74 30.94 61.08
C GLU A 49 -20.14 30.91 59.65
N GLU A 50 -19.27 29.95 59.30
CA GLU A 50 -18.75 29.78 57.93
C GLU A 50 -19.82 29.26 56.95
N GLN A 51 -20.75 28.41 57.40
CA GLN A 51 -21.87 27.95 56.56
C GLN A 51 -22.91 29.06 56.30
N SER A 52 -23.21 29.89 57.30
CA SER A 52 -24.06 31.07 57.12
C SER A 52 -23.41 32.11 56.20
N GLN A 53 -22.11 32.36 56.34
CA GLN A 53 -21.38 33.29 55.47
C GLN A 53 -21.26 32.77 54.03
N ALA A 54 -21.02 31.47 53.85
CA ALA A 54 -21.00 30.85 52.52
C ALA A 54 -22.38 30.87 51.85
N ASP A 55 -23.46 30.61 52.61
CA ASP A 55 -24.83 30.67 52.09
C ASP A 55 -25.23 32.12 51.70
N ASP A 56 -24.84 33.11 52.51
CA ASP A 56 -25.04 34.54 52.22
C ASP A 56 -24.22 34.99 50.99
N GLU A 57 -22.99 34.50 50.83
CA GLU A 57 -22.16 34.74 49.64
C GLU A 57 -22.74 34.07 48.38
N ILE A 58 -23.29 32.86 48.49
CA ILE A 58 -23.98 32.17 47.40
C ILE A 58 -25.24 32.94 46.98
N GLU A 59 -25.99 33.52 47.93
CA GLU A 59 -27.15 34.34 47.62
C GLU A 59 -26.76 35.67 46.94
N LYS A 60 -25.68 36.32 47.43
CA LYS A 60 -25.08 37.49 46.76
C LYS A 60 -24.59 37.16 45.35
N LEU A 61 -23.97 36.00 45.14
CA LEU A 61 -23.51 35.56 43.81
C LEU A 61 -24.68 35.24 42.88
N LYS A 62 -25.76 34.62 43.38
CA LYS A 62 -26.99 34.37 42.60
C LYS A 62 -27.67 35.67 42.19
N THR A 63 -27.75 36.66 43.08
CA THR A 63 -28.34 37.97 42.78
C THR A 63 -27.49 38.77 41.80
N MET A 64 -26.15 38.74 41.93
CA MET A 64 -25.24 39.32 40.93
C MET A 64 -25.36 38.63 39.57
N ALA A 65 -25.42 37.29 39.52
CA ALA A 65 -25.58 36.56 38.28
C ALA A 65 -26.95 36.79 37.61
N ALA A 66 -28.01 37.03 38.39
CA ALA A 66 -29.31 37.44 37.87
C ALA A 66 -29.27 38.86 37.30
N LYS A 67 -28.58 39.79 37.99
CA LYS A 67 -28.40 41.17 37.51
C LYS A 67 -27.59 41.23 36.23
N LEU A 68 -26.48 40.49 36.14
CA LEU A 68 -25.66 40.40 34.93
C LEU A 68 -26.42 39.79 33.75
N ARG A 69 -27.26 38.77 33.99
CA ARG A 69 -28.14 38.21 32.95
C ARG A 69 -29.19 39.21 32.47
N ALA A 70 -29.78 39.99 33.38
CA ALA A 70 -30.75 41.02 33.01
C ALA A 70 -30.11 42.15 32.21
N GLU A 71 -28.91 42.59 32.60
CA GLU A 71 -28.13 43.59 31.87
C GLU A 71 -27.69 43.10 30.49
N ALA A 72 -27.24 41.84 30.38
CA ALA A 72 -26.91 41.22 29.10
C ALA A 72 -28.14 41.13 28.17
N MET A 73 -29.31 40.73 28.69
CA MET A 73 -30.55 40.69 27.90
C MET A 73 -31.00 42.06 27.40
N ALA A 74 -30.87 43.11 28.22
CA ALA A 74 -31.19 44.47 27.80
C ALA A 74 -30.25 44.97 26.70
N LEU A 75 -28.93 44.74 26.87
CA LEU A 75 -27.93 45.09 25.87
C LEU A 75 -28.12 44.33 24.54
N GLU A 76 -28.51 43.05 24.61
CA GLU A 76 -28.83 42.23 23.45
C GLU A 76 -30.08 42.73 22.71
N ALA A 77 -31.11 43.16 23.45
CA ALA A 77 -32.33 43.73 22.86
C ALA A 77 -32.05 45.07 22.14
N ASP A 78 -31.25 45.95 22.74
CA ASP A 78 -30.85 47.22 22.12
C ASP A 78 -30.01 46.97 20.85
N ARG A 79 -29.06 46.03 20.90
CA ARG A 79 -28.29 45.61 19.72
C ARG A 79 -29.15 44.98 18.64
N ALA A 80 -30.10 44.12 19.01
CA ALA A 80 -31.00 43.48 18.05
C ALA A 80 -31.83 44.53 17.30
N LYS A 81 -32.26 45.58 17.99
CA LYS A 81 -32.98 46.70 17.37
C LYS A 81 -32.10 47.50 16.42
N GLU A 82 -30.88 47.86 16.82
CA GLU A 82 -29.93 48.56 15.94
C GLU A 82 -29.58 47.74 14.69
N LEU A 83 -29.41 46.42 14.85
CA LEU A 83 -29.15 45.50 13.74
C LEU A 83 -30.34 45.40 12.79
N ALA A 84 -31.56 45.35 13.31
CA ALA A 84 -32.77 45.36 12.50
C ALA A 84 -32.90 46.67 11.69
N GLU A 85 -32.71 47.83 12.33
CA GLU A 85 -32.75 49.12 11.65
C GLU A 85 -31.60 49.29 10.62
N ALA A 86 -30.45 48.67 10.86
CA ALA A 86 -29.34 48.64 9.91
C ALA A 86 -29.64 47.70 8.72
N ALA A 87 -30.27 46.55 8.99
CA ALA A 87 -30.70 45.59 7.96
C ALA A 87 -31.75 46.21 7.04
N GLU A 88 -32.77 46.89 7.58
CA GLU A 88 -33.79 47.59 6.79
C GLU A 88 -33.18 48.69 5.90
N ARG A 89 -32.25 49.49 6.44
CA ARG A 89 -31.54 50.52 5.67
C ARG A 89 -30.63 49.94 4.60
N ALA A 90 -30.09 48.75 4.81
CA ALA A 90 -29.30 48.04 3.81
C ALA A 90 -30.21 47.42 2.74
N PHE A 91 -31.34 46.83 3.13
CA PHE A 91 -32.35 46.29 2.23
C PHE A 91 -32.82 47.33 1.22
N GLN A 92 -33.20 48.53 1.68
CA GLN A 92 -33.61 49.66 0.83
C GLN A 92 -32.54 50.17 -0.14
N LYS A 93 -31.25 49.84 0.10
CA LYS A 93 -30.16 50.21 -0.81
C LYS A 93 -29.94 49.17 -1.91
N PHE A 94 -30.39 47.94 -1.69
CA PHE A 94 -30.26 46.82 -2.61
C PHE A 94 -31.50 46.72 -3.50
N ASP A 95 -32.69 46.85 -2.89
CA ASP A 95 -34.00 46.95 -3.55
C ASP A 95 -34.09 48.28 -4.34
N THR A 96 -33.84 48.22 -5.65
CA THR A 96 -33.75 49.40 -6.52
C THR A 96 -35.11 49.74 -7.14
N ASN A 97 -35.92 48.71 -7.40
CA ASN A 97 -37.26 48.82 -7.96
C ASN A 97 -38.34 49.06 -6.88
N GLN A 98 -38.01 48.98 -5.59
CA GLN A 98 -38.90 49.14 -4.44
C GLN A 98 -40.08 48.17 -4.44
N ASP A 99 -39.90 46.97 -4.97
CA ASP A 99 -40.94 45.95 -4.99
C ASP A 99 -41.03 45.17 -3.67
N GLY A 100 -40.10 45.39 -2.74
CA GLY A 100 -40.07 44.75 -1.44
C GLY A 100 -39.40 43.38 -1.42
N GLU A 101 -38.77 42.99 -2.53
CA GLU A 101 -38.00 41.76 -2.71
C GLU A 101 -36.63 42.12 -3.32
N ILE A 102 -35.60 41.30 -3.11
CA ILE A 102 -34.28 41.52 -3.74
C ILE A 102 -34.04 40.40 -4.75
N SER A 103 -34.11 40.75 -6.03
CA SER A 103 -33.79 39.83 -7.13
C SER A 103 -32.30 39.46 -7.18
N LEU A 104 -31.95 38.41 -7.92
CA LEU A 104 -30.55 37.97 -8.08
C LEU A 104 -29.68 39.07 -8.72
N GLU A 105 -30.22 39.81 -9.69
CA GLU A 105 -29.53 40.91 -10.36
C GLU A 105 -29.27 42.09 -9.39
N GLU A 106 -30.25 42.41 -8.54
CA GLU A 106 -30.14 43.46 -7.51
C GLU A 106 -29.18 43.05 -6.40
N LEU A 107 -29.21 41.78 -5.99
CA LEU A 107 -28.25 41.22 -5.04
C LEU A 107 -26.83 41.30 -5.62
N LYS A 108 -26.61 40.88 -6.87
CA LYS A 108 -25.32 40.97 -7.55
C LYS A 108 -24.83 42.42 -7.58
N ALA A 109 -25.63 43.34 -8.10
CA ALA A 109 -25.25 44.75 -8.23
C ALA A 109 -25.00 45.41 -6.86
N GLY A 110 -25.82 45.09 -5.85
CA GLY A 110 -25.68 45.58 -4.50
C GLY A 110 -24.41 45.09 -3.81
N LEU A 111 -24.07 43.80 -3.96
CA LEU A 111 -22.84 43.22 -3.42
C LEU A 111 -21.59 43.75 -4.14
N GLU A 112 -21.61 43.86 -5.47
CA GLU A 112 -20.49 44.42 -6.24
C GLU A 112 -20.23 45.88 -5.88
N LYS A 113 -21.30 46.67 -5.67
CA LYS A 113 -21.20 48.07 -5.22
C LYS A 113 -20.72 48.21 -3.78
N ALA A 114 -21.17 47.33 -2.88
CA ALA A 114 -20.77 47.32 -1.48
C ALA A 114 -19.31 46.90 -1.29
N PHE A 115 -18.84 45.92 -2.06
CA PHE A 115 -17.50 45.36 -1.92
C PHE A 115 -16.48 45.87 -2.95
N LYS A 116 -16.92 46.63 -3.96
CA LYS A 116 -16.09 47.13 -5.06
C LYS A 116 -15.29 46.02 -5.77
N MET A 117 -15.92 44.87 -5.95
CA MET A 117 -15.34 43.70 -6.60
C MET A 117 -16.37 43.07 -7.54
N GLU A 118 -15.92 42.49 -8.65
CA GLU A 118 -16.78 41.71 -9.53
C GLU A 118 -17.01 40.33 -8.91
N LEU A 119 -18.27 39.91 -8.83
CA LEU A 119 -18.63 38.60 -8.30
C LEU A 119 -19.17 37.73 -9.44
N PRO A 120 -18.60 36.53 -9.66
CA PRO A 120 -19.12 35.62 -10.66
C PRO A 120 -20.55 35.20 -10.29
N GLU A 121 -21.44 35.15 -11.29
CA GLU A 121 -22.87 34.86 -11.10
C GLU A 121 -23.11 33.56 -10.33
N LYS A 122 -22.27 32.54 -10.55
CA LYS A 122 -22.33 31.28 -9.83
C LYS A 122 -22.23 31.44 -8.30
N ARG A 123 -21.38 32.35 -7.80
CA ARG A 123 -21.24 32.62 -6.37
C ARG A 123 -22.44 33.38 -5.81
N VAL A 124 -22.98 34.33 -6.59
CA VAL A 124 -24.18 35.07 -6.19
C VAL A 124 -25.40 34.16 -6.18
N GLN A 125 -25.52 33.23 -7.13
CA GLN A 125 -26.57 32.22 -7.13
C GLN A 125 -26.46 31.26 -5.92
N GLN A 126 -25.26 30.80 -5.59
CA GLN A 126 -25.05 29.97 -4.39
C GLN A 126 -25.43 30.72 -3.13
N LEU A 127 -25.01 31.99 -3.04
CA LEU A 127 -25.35 32.87 -1.93
C LEU A 127 -26.87 33.08 -1.84
N MET A 128 -27.55 33.27 -2.98
CA MET A 128 -29.00 33.37 -3.04
C MET A 128 -29.65 32.13 -2.43
N ASN A 129 -29.25 30.95 -2.89
CA ASN A 129 -29.80 29.67 -2.43
C ASN A 129 -29.53 29.39 -0.93
N ASP A 130 -28.46 29.96 -0.36
CA ASP A 130 -28.12 29.78 1.06
C ASP A 130 -29.00 30.62 1.99
N PHE A 131 -29.56 31.73 1.51
CA PHE A 131 -30.36 32.69 2.29
C PHE A 131 -31.85 32.70 1.93
N ASP A 132 -32.18 32.38 0.68
CA ASP A 132 -33.55 32.19 0.16
C ASP A 132 -34.14 30.89 0.74
N THR A 133 -34.92 31.02 1.82
CA THR A 133 -35.43 29.88 2.57
C THR A 133 -36.70 29.33 1.95
N ASN A 134 -37.49 30.19 1.29
CA ASN A 134 -38.74 29.83 0.63
C ASN A 134 -38.55 29.45 -0.85
N GLN A 135 -37.34 29.59 -1.40
CA GLN A 135 -36.92 29.23 -2.76
C GLN A 135 -37.75 29.93 -3.84
N ASP A 136 -38.21 31.15 -3.58
CA ASP A 136 -38.98 31.93 -4.54
C ASP A 136 -38.07 32.69 -5.53
N GLY A 137 -36.75 32.68 -5.31
CA GLY A 137 -35.77 33.34 -6.17
C GLY A 137 -35.63 34.83 -5.88
N ALA A 138 -36.18 35.34 -4.77
CA ALA A 138 -36.03 36.73 -4.33
C ALA A 138 -35.88 36.83 -2.80
N LEU A 139 -34.93 37.64 -2.30
CA LEU A 139 -34.73 37.74 -0.85
C LEU A 139 -35.73 38.71 -0.24
N GLN A 140 -36.53 38.21 0.69
CA GLN A 140 -37.48 39.00 1.44
C GLN A 140 -36.81 39.67 2.66
N LEU A 141 -37.44 40.70 3.23
CA LEU A 141 -36.88 41.47 4.35
C LEU A 141 -36.61 40.61 5.61
N ASN A 142 -37.42 39.57 5.83
CA ASN A 142 -37.24 38.58 6.89
C ASN A 142 -36.07 37.60 6.65
N GLU A 143 -35.63 37.46 5.40
CA GLU A 143 -34.52 36.59 4.99
C GLU A 143 -33.21 37.36 4.81
N PHE A 144 -33.30 38.68 4.67
CA PHE A 144 -32.16 39.56 4.55
C PHE A 144 -31.40 39.70 5.88
N VAL A 145 -30.26 39.03 5.97
CA VAL A 145 -29.43 38.97 7.19
C VAL A 145 -28.33 40.03 7.28
N GLY A 146 -28.31 41.00 6.34
CA GLY A 146 -27.31 42.07 6.28
C GLY A 146 -26.04 41.73 5.49
N VAL A 147 -25.33 42.77 5.07
CA VAL A 147 -24.16 42.71 4.16
C VAL A 147 -22.98 41.92 4.74
N ASP A 148 -22.78 41.96 6.06
CA ASP A 148 -21.66 41.28 6.71
C ASP A 148 -21.78 39.75 6.64
N LYS A 149 -23.00 39.20 6.70
CA LYS A 149 -23.20 37.75 6.56
C LYS A 149 -22.95 37.30 5.13
N PHE A 150 -23.39 38.07 4.14
CA PHE A 150 -23.09 37.81 2.73
C PHE A 150 -21.58 37.83 2.45
N ARG A 151 -20.85 38.77 3.06
CA ARG A 151 -19.38 38.81 2.98
C ARG A 151 -18.75 37.54 3.53
N ASN A 152 -19.17 37.12 4.72
CA ASN A 152 -18.62 35.92 5.36
C ASN A 152 -18.91 34.66 4.55
N ALA A 153 -20.11 34.53 4.00
CA ALA A 153 -20.48 33.41 3.13
C ALA A 153 -19.68 33.40 1.81
N LEU A 154 -19.51 34.56 1.16
CA LEU A 154 -18.67 34.69 -0.05
C LEU A 154 -17.19 34.34 0.23
N GLU A 155 -16.66 34.80 1.36
CA GLU A 155 -15.30 34.44 1.78
C GLU A 155 -15.16 32.95 2.07
N GLN A 156 -16.20 32.31 2.62
CA GLN A 156 -16.22 30.88 2.88
C GLN A 156 -16.21 30.07 1.58
N LEU A 157 -17.10 30.37 0.61
CA LEU A 157 -17.11 29.72 -0.70
C LEU A 157 -15.76 29.85 -1.42
N ALA A 158 -15.15 31.05 -1.37
CA ALA A 158 -13.84 31.27 -1.98
C ALA A 158 -12.71 30.47 -1.28
N ARG A 159 -12.81 30.25 0.03
CA ARG A 159 -11.87 29.39 0.76
C ARG A 159 -12.08 27.93 0.40
N GLU A 160 -13.33 27.46 0.36
CA GLU A 160 -13.67 26.09 -0.02
C GLU A 160 -13.18 25.75 -1.44
N GLU A 161 -13.45 26.61 -2.43
CA GLU A 161 -12.94 26.45 -3.80
C GLU A 161 -11.40 26.39 -3.85
N LYS A 162 -10.71 27.26 -3.09
CA LYS A 162 -9.24 27.26 -3.00
C LYS A 162 -8.71 25.99 -2.33
N MET A 163 -9.35 25.53 -1.27
CA MET A 163 -8.96 24.30 -0.56
C MET A 163 -9.15 23.09 -1.47
N ALA A 164 -10.28 22.98 -2.17
CA ALA A 164 -10.54 21.91 -3.14
C ALA A 164 -9.53 21.95 -4.30
N ALA A 165 -9.21 23.13 -4.84
CA ALA A 165 -8.21 23.27 -5.89
C ALA A 165 -6.80 22.88 -5.40
N GLN A 166 -6.43 23.25 -4.17
CA GLN A 166 -5.14 22.87 -3.57
C GLN A 166 -5.07 21.37 -3.29
N GLU A 167 -6.15 20.76 -2.82
CA GLU A 167 -6.21 19.32 -2.59
C GLU A 167 -6.09 18.54 -3.90
N ALA A 168 -6.81 18.95 -4.95
CA ALA A 168 -6.69 18.36 -6.28
C ALA A 168 -5.26 18.52 -6.85
N GLN A 169 -4.63 19.68 -6.67
CA GLN A 169 -3.24 19.90 -7.09
C GLN A 169 -2.24 19.04 -6.31
N LYS A 170 -2.44 18.88 -4.99
CA LYS A 170 -1.61 18.00 -4.17
C LYS A 170 -1.78 16.54 -4.58
N ALA A 171 -3.02 16.09 -4.81
CA ALA A 171 -3.32 14.74 -5.30
C ALA A 171 -2.64 14.47 -6.64
N ALA A 172 -2.80 15.36 -7.62
CA ALA A 172 -2.16 15.22 -8.94
C ALA A 172 -0.62 15.21 -8.86
N LYS A 173 -0.03 16.04 -7.97
CA LYS A 173 1.42 16.05 -7.76
C LYS A 173 1.91 14.74 -7.15
N VAL A 174 1.23 14.24 -6.11
CA VAL A 174 1.55 12.96 -5.48
C VAL A 174 1.42 11.80 -6.48
N GLU A 175 0.38 11.79 -7.30
CA GLU A 175 0.22 10.79 -8.37
C GLU A 175 1.36 10.85 -9.38
N SER A 176 1.76 12.04 -9.81
CA SER A 176 2.87 12.20 -10.77
C SER A 176 4.23 11.79 -10.18
N GLU A 177 4.47 12.10 -8.90
CA GLU A 177 5.69 11.72 -8.19
C GLU A 177 5.73 10.21 -7.93
N MET A 178 4.59 9.63 -7.56
CA MET A 178 4.42 8.18 -7.44
C MET A 178 4.67 7.49 -8.77
N ALA A 179 4.10 7.98 -9.88
CA ALA A 179 4.29 7.39 -11.20
C ALA A 179 5.78 7.36 -11.62
N LYS A 180 6.51 8.46 -11.40
CA LYS A 180 7.96 8.50 -11.65
C LYS A 180 8.74 7.54 -10.76
N PHE A 181 8.42 7.49 -9.48
CA PHE A 181 9.05 6.56 -8.56
C PHE A 181 8.79 5.10 -8.96
N LEU A 182 7.58 4.77 -9.36
CA LEU A 182 7.23 3.43 -9.86
C LEU A 182 8.01 3.07 -11.12
N GLU A 183 8.17 4.00 -12.05
CA GLU A 183 9.00 3.82 -13.25
C GLU A 183 10.46 3.55 -12.88
N GLU A 184 11.04 4.32 -11.95
CA GLU A 184 12.39 4.09 -11.42
C GLU A 184 12.54 2.71 -10.76
N GLN A 185 11.53 2.26 -10.00
CA GLN A 185 11.54 0.95 -9.37
C GLN A 185 11.35 -0.19 -10.37
N MET A 186 10.57 0.03 -11.43
CA MET A 186 10.47 -0.93 -12.55
C MET A 186 11.77 -1.01 -13.33
N GLU A 187 12.53 0.08 -13.47
CA GLU A 187 13.85 0.08 -14.10
C GLU A 187 14.90 -0.70 -13.27
N LEU A 188 14.78 -0.67 -11.94
CA LEU A 188 15.61 -1.47 -11.03
C LEU A 188 15.42 -2.99 -11.22
N ILE A 189 14.23 -3.42 -11.67
CA ILE A 189 13.97 -4.80 -12.06
C ILE A 189 14.39 -4.95 -13.53
N ASN A 190 15.59 -5.49 -13.76
CA ASN A 190 16.17 -5.66 -15.10
C ASN A 190 15.51 -6.83 -15.86
N ASP A 191 14.22 -6.72 -16.17
CA ASP A 191 13.43 -7.72 -16.91
C ASP A 191 13.25 -7.35 -18.40
N ARG A 192 14.02 -6.38 -18.89
CA ARG A 192 14.10 -6.02 -20.31
C ARG A 192 14.64 -7.17 -21.17
N ASP A 193 14.44 -7.06 -22.48
CA ASP A 193 15.04 -7.99 -23.43
C ASP A 193 16.58 -8.01 -23.30
N PRO A 194 17.20 -9.20 -23.26
CA PRO A 194 18.63 -9.32 -23.01
C PRO A 194 19.44 -8.76 -24.18
N SER A 195 20.45 -7.95 -23.85
CA SER A 195 21.46 -7.50 -24.80
C SER A 195 22.35 -8.63 -25.28
N THR A 196 23.08 -8.45 -26.39
CA THR A 196 23.98 -9.47 -26.94
C THR A 196 25.04 -9.93 -25.94
N SER A 197 25.60 -9.01 -25.15
CA SER A 197 26.56 -9.34 -24.09
C SER A 197 25.89 -10.15 -22.97
N GLU A 198 24.68 -9.77 -22.55
CA GLU A 198 23.93 -10.52 -21.53
C GLU A 198 23.56 -11.93 -22.01
N LYS A 199 23.22 -12.10 -23.30
CA LYS A 199 22.99 -13.44 -23.89
C LYS A 199 24.22 -14.32 -23.77
N VAL A 200 25.42 -13.80 -24.08
CA VAL A 200 26.67 -14.56 -23.95
C VAL A 200 27.02 -14.82 -22.48
N ILE A 201 26.88 -13.81 -21.61
CA ILE A 201 27.15 -13.97 -20.17
C ILE A 201 26.20 -15.00 -19.55
N SER A 202 24.95 -15.04 -20.01
CA SER A 202 23.94 -15.97 -19.50
C SER A 202 24.30 -17.44 -19.73
N THR A 203 25.22 -17.77 -20.64
CA THR A 203 25.64 -19.16 -20.87
C THR A 203 26.78 -19.60 -19.95
N LEU A 204 27.51 -18.66 -19.34
CA LEU A 204 28.65 -18.95 -18.47
C LEU A 204 28.32 -19.83 -17.25
N PRO A 205 27.16 -19.69 -16.58
CA PRO A 205 26.83 -20.54 -15.44
C PRO A 205 26.87 -22.04 -15.75
N TYR A 206 26.57 -22.44 -17.00
CA TYR A 206 26.59 -23.85 -17.41
C TYR A 206 28.00 -24.46 -17.50
N LEU A 207 29.06 -23.65 -17.48
CA LEU A 207 30.43 -24.16 -17.34
C LEU A 207 30.58 -24.96 -16.05
N PHE A 208 29.88 -24.57 -14.99
CA PHE A 208 29.99 -25.20 -13.69
C PHE A 208 29.47 -26.66 -13.67
N PRO A 209 28.20 -26.95 -14.01
CA PRO A 209 27.72 -28.32 -14.10
C PRO A 209 28.46 -29.11 -15.18
N LEU A 210 28.97 -28.46 -16.24
CA LEU A 210 29.86 -29.12 -17.21
C LEU A 210 31.13 -29.65 -16.53
N MET A 211 31.82 -28.83 -15.73
CA MET A 211 33.05 -29.23 -15.04
C MET A 211 32.84 -30.36 -14.04
N ASP A 212 31.74 -30.34 -13.28
CA ASP A 212 31.40 -31.45 -12.39
C ASP A 212 30.90 -32.69 -13.14
N GLY A 213 30.28 -32.49 -14.30
CA GLY A 213 29.87 -33.56 -15.21
C GLY A 213 31.01 -34.32 -15.87
N LEU A 214 32.20 -33.71 -16.03
CA LEU A 214 33.35 -34.33 -16.69
C LEU A 214 33.80 -35.65 -16.03
N GLN A 215 33.52 -35.83 -14.74
CA GLN A 215 33.81 -37.09 -14.05
C GLN A 215 33.05 -38.30 -14.64
N PHE A 216 31.86 -38.06 -15.22
CA PHE A 216 31.05 -39.08 -15.87
C PHE A 216 31.49 -39.35 -17.31
N GLY A 217 32.12 -38.37 -17.97
CA GLY A 217 32.67 -38.52 -19.32
C GLY A 217 34.07 -39.15 -19.37
N ARG A 218 34.59 -39.65 -18.24
CA ARG A 218 35.98 -40.14 -18.16
C ARG A 218 36.28 -41.24 -19.18
N PHE A 219 35.35 -42.17 -19.40
CA PHE A 219 35.57 -43.30 -20.32
C PHE A 219 35.73 -42.80 -21.77
N LEU A 220 34.84 -41.91 -22.21
CA LEU A 220 34.90 -41.25 -23.52
C LEU A 220 36.16 -40.37 -23.70
N LEU A 221 36.58 -39.66 -22.66
CA LEU A 221 37.75 -38.77 -22.72
C LEU A 221 39.08 -39.55 -22.74
N VAL A 222 39.15 -40.68 -22.03
CA VAL A 222 40.35 -41.53 -22.03
C VAL A 222 40.53 -42.23 -23.37
N GLU A 223 39.44 -42.68 -24.01
CA GLU A 223 39.50 -43.28 -25.34
C GLU A 223 39.97 -42.28 -26.41
N ASN A 224 39.68 -40.99 -26.23
CA ASN A 224 40.04 -39.91 -27.14
C ASN A 224 41.20 -39.03 -26.62
N ALA A 225 42.11 -39.59 -25.82
CA ALA A 225 43.18 -38.83 -25.17
C ALA A 225 44.14 -38.12 -26.14
N ASP A 226 44.25 -38.60 -27.39
CA ASP A 226 45.09 -37.99 -28.43
C ASP A 226 44.52 -36.66 -28.96
N ASN A 227 43.27 -36.33 -28.64
CA ASN A 227 42.63 -35.10 -29.10
C ASN A 227 43.14 -33.88 -28.29
N PRO A 228 43.68 -32.83 -28.94
CA PRO A 228 44.18 -31.65 -28.24
C PRO A 228 43.09 -30.92 -27.43
N LEU A 229 41.82 -31.01 -27.82
CA LEU A 229 40.71 -30.44 -27.05
C LEU A 229 40.48 -31.19 -25.74
N VAL A 230 40.63 -32.51 -25.74
CA VAL A 230 40.51 -33.34 -24.54
C VAL A 230 41.64 -33.00 -23.56
N ALA A 231 42.85 -32.77 -24.06
CA ALA A 231 43.98 -32.31 -23.23
C ALA A 231 43.69 -30.95 -22.56
N ILE A 232 43.13 -29.98 -23.29
CA ILE A 232 42.74 -28.68 -22.73
C ILE A 232 41.67 -28.84 -21.64
N VAL A 233 40.62 -29.63 -21.92
CA VAL A 233 39.54 -29.90 -20.97
C VAL A 233 40.07 -30.60 -19.71
N ALA A 234 41.00 -31.55 -19.87
CA ALA A 234 41.64 -32.24 -18.75
C ALA A 234 42.47 -31.29 -17.87
N ILE A 235 43.21 -30.34 -18.48
CA ILE A 235 43.94 -29.31 -17.74
C ILE A 235 42.98 -28.40 -16.97
N LEU A 236 41.90 -27.95 -17.61
CA LEU A 236 40.87 -27.14 -16.96
C LEU A 236 40.21 -27.89 -15.80
N PHE A 237 39.96 -29.19 -15.96
CA PHE A 237 39.40 -30.03 -14.90
C PHE A 237 40.36 -30.21 -13.73
N ALA A 238 41.64 -30.42 -14.00
CA ALA A 238 42.67 -30.50 -12.96
C ALA A 238 42.77 -29.18 -12.17
N LEU A 239 42.73 -28.04 -12.87
CA LEU A 239 42.70 -26.72 -12.23
C LEU A 239 41.44 -26.53 -11.38
N TYR A 240 40.28 -26.92 -11.89
CA TYR A 240 39.01 -26.82 -11.15
C TYR A 240 39.01 -27.66 -9.86
N LYS A 241 39.54 -28.90 -9.90
CA LYS A 241 39.65 -29.77 -8.72
C LYS A 241 40.81 -29.40 -7.78
N SER A 242 41.74 -28.54 -8.20
CA SER A 242 42.83 -28.05 -7.33
C SER A 242 42.32 -27.14 -6.21
N VAL A 243 41.15 -26.52 -6.41
CA VAL A 243 40.52 -25.64 -5.42
C VAL A 243 39.60 -26.48 -4.54
N PRO A 244 39.86 -26.56 -3.22
CA PRO A 244 38.98 -27.28 -2.31
C PRO A 244 37.63 -26.58 -2.21
N PHE A 245 36.56 -27.36 -2.10
CA PHE A 245 35.18 -26.86 -2.00
C PHE A 245 34.74 -25.97 -3.18
N SER A 246 35.39 -26.06 -4.35
CA SER A 246 35.03 -25.29 -5.54
C SER A 246 33.56 -25.38 -5.89
N GLY A 247 32.97 -26.58 -5.77
CA GLY A 247 31.55 -26.81 -5.98
C GLY A 247 30.65 -26.00 -5.04
N PHE A 248 30.96 -26.02 -3.73
CA PHE A 248 30.21 -25.27 -2.72
C PHE A 248 30.35 -23.74 -2.88
N ILE A 249 31.56 -23.28 -3.22
CA ILE A 249 31.83 -21.85 -3.45
C ILE A 249 31.03 -21.36 -4.66
N ALA A 250 31.03 -22.11 -5.76
CA ALA A 250 30.26 -21.77 -6.95
C ALA A 250 28.74 -21.79 -6.68
N PHE A 251 28.24 -22.77 -5.91
CA PHE A 251 26.85 -22.81 -5.48
C PHE A 251 26.45 -21.53 -4.74
N ILE A 252 27.23 -21.10 -3.74
CA ILE A 252 26.96 -19.85 -2.99
C ILE A 252 27.01 -18.65 -3.91
N ALA A 253 28.05 -18.54 -4.75
CA ALA A 253 28.24 -17.42 -5.64
C ALA A 253 27.04 -17.28 -6.61
N LEU A 254 26.65 -18.36 -7.27
CA LEU A 254 25.49 -18.37 -8.18
C LEU A 254 24.18 -18.11 -7.43
N ASN A 255 24.02 -18.62 -6.21
CA ASN A 255 22.80 -18.42 -5.42
C ASN A 255 22.63 -16.94 -4.99
N LEU A 256 23.70 -16.29 -4.54
CA LEU A 256 23.68 -14.87 -4.20
C LEU A 256 23.46 -14.00 -5.45
N LEU A 257 24.15 -14.33 -6.54
CA LEU A 257 24.11 -13.53 -7.76
C LEU A 257 22.75 -13.63 -8.46
N SER A 258 22.17 -14.84 -8.53
CA SER A 258 20.84 -15.05 -9.11
C SER A 258 19.69 -14.39 -8.33
N SER A 259 19.93 -14.01 -7.07
CA SER A 259 18.94 -13.31 -6.24
C SER A 259 18.93 -11.79 -6.46
N ASN A 260 19.87 -11.25 -7.24
CA ASN A 260 19.98 -9.82 -7.48
C ASN A 260 19.04 -9.37 -8.61
N PRO A 261 18.02 -8.52 -8.34
CA PRO A 261 17.06 -8.08 -9.36
C PRO A 261 17.66 -7.20 -10.46
N SER A 262 18.85 -6.61 -10.23
CA SER A 262 19.52 -5.79 -11.25
C SER A 262 20.15 -6.60 -12.39
N ILE A 263 20.32 -7.91 -12.20
CA ILE A 263 20.83 -8.82 -13.22
C ILE A 263 19.69 -9.26 -14.12
N ASN A 264 19.90 -9.31 -15.44
CA ASN A 264 18.85 -9.69 -16.37
C ASN A 264 18.18 -11.04 -16.04
N LYS A 265 16.86 -11.12 -16.18
CA LYS A 265 16.06 -12.34 -15.92
C LYS A 265 16.65 -13.60 -16.58
N LEU A 266 17.13 -13.50 -17.83
CA LEU A 266 17.73 -14.63 -18.55
C LEU A 266 18.98 -15.17 -17.83
N ILE A 267 19.83 -14.27 -17.34
CA ILE A 267 21.04 -14.64 -16.60
C ILE A 267 20.66 -15.31 -15.27
N ARG A 268 19.71 -14.74 -14.53
CA ARG A 268 19.23 -15.32 -13.25
C ARG A 268 18.63 -16.72 -13.46
N PHE A 269 17.84 -16.89 -14.52
CA PHE A 269 17.26 -18.19 -14.91
C PHE A 269 18.36 -19.23 -15.17
N ASN A 270 19.35 -18.89 -16.00
CA ASN A 270 20.45 -19.80 -16.32
C ASN A 270 21.35 -20.12 -15.12
N MET A 271 21.55 -19.17 -14.20
CA MET A 271 22.26 -19.44 -12.94
C MET A 271 21.51 -20.47 -12.09
N GLN A 272 20.19 -20.33 -11.95
CA GLN A 272 19.37 -21.28 -11.21
C GLN A 272 19.34 -22.65 -11.89
N GLN A 273 19.19 -22.72 -13.22
CA GLN A 273 19.26 -23.99 -13.97
C GLN A 273 20.61 -24.68 -13.77
N ALA A 274 21.71 -23.94 -13.83
CA ALA A 274 23.04 -24.49 -13.61
C ALA A 274 23.21 -25.07 -12.20
N ILE A 275 22.68 -24.39 -11.18
CA ILE A 275 22.65 -24.92 -9.80
C ILE A 275 21.86 -26.22 -9.73
N PHE A 276 20.67 -26.29 -10.34
CA PHE A 276 19.88 -27.50 -10.34
C PHE A 276 20.57 -28.64 -11.10
N LEU A 277 21.14 -28.37 -12.27
CA LEU A 277 21.90 -29.37 -13.03
C LEU A 277 23.06 -29.95 -12.19
N ASP A 278 23.79 -29.11 -11.47
CA ASP A 278 24.85 -29.55 -10.57
C ASP A 278 24.33 -30.42 -9.42
N ILE A 279 23.24 -30.01 -8.77
CA ILE A 279 22.58 -30.82 -7.73
C ILE A 279 22.09 -32.16 -8.30
N PHE A 280 21.60 -32.19 -9.53
CA PHE A 280 21.18 -33.43 -10.19
C PHE A 280 22.36 -34.35 -10.48
N LEU A 281 23.52 -33.80 -10.87
CA LEU A 281 24.76 -34.57 -11.09
C LEU A 281 25.35 -35.16 -9.80
N PHE A 282 25.05 -34.57 -8.65
CA PHE A 282 25.44 -35.14 -7.36
C PHE A 282 24.84 -36.53 -7.12
N PHE A 283 23.59 -36.78 -7.55
CA PHE A 283 22.90 -38.05 -7.29
C PHE A 283 23.56 -39.27 -7.96
N PRO A 284 23.84 -39.28 -9.29
CA PRO A 284 24.59 -40.37 -9.92
C PRO A 284 25.96 -40.59 -9.29
N GLY A 285 26.66 -39.50 -8.90
CA GLY A 285 27.96 -39.58 -8.24
C GLY A 285 27.88 -40.27 -6.87
N LEU A 286 26.87 -39.92 -6.07
CA LEU A 286 26.62 -40.53 -4.77
C LEU A 286 26.28 -42.03 -4.91
N LEU A 287 25.42 -42.38 -5.88
CA LEU A 287 25.07 -43.78 -6.15
C LEU A 287 26.30 -44.61 -6.57
N GLY A 288 27.15 -44.04 -7.44
CA GLY A 288 28.41 -44.68 -7.84
C GLY A 288 29.36 -44.89 -6.66
N ALA A 289 29.51 -43.88 -5.80
CA ALA A 289 30.36 -43.98 -4.60
C ALA A 289 29.83 -45.01 -3.58
N LEU A 290 28.52 -45.00 -3.33
CA LEU A 290 27.87 -45.97 -2.44
C LEU A 290 28.00 -47.39 -3.00
N TYR A 291 27.83 -47.55 -4.32
CA TYR A 291 28.02 -48.84 -4.98
C TYR A 291 29.44 -49.38 -4.76
N ILE A 292 30.48 -48.55 -4.96
CA ILE A 292 31.88 -48.97 -4.71
C ILE A 292 32.06 -49.40 -3.25
N LEU A 293 31.53 -48.63 -2.30
CA LEU A 293 31.62 -48.95 -0.88
C LEU A 293 30.92 -50.28 -0.53
N VAL A 294 29.73 -50.52 -1.08
CA VAL A 294 28.96 -51.75 -0.82
C VAL A 294 29.62 -52.95 -1.51
N ALA A 295 30.03 -52.81 -2.78
CA ALA A 295 30.69 -53.87 -3.54
C ALA A 295 32.03 -54.31 -2.93
N GLN A 296 32.76 -53.39 -2.28
CA GLN A 296 34.00 -53.70 -1.56
C GLN A 296 33.77 -54.45 -0.24
N ASN A 297 32.63 -54.24 0.42
CA ASN A 297 32.34 -54.80 1.74
C ASN A 297 31.41 -56.02 1.72
N MET A 298 30.68 -56.25 0.62
CA MET A 298 29.84 -57.43 0.43
C MET A 298 30.48 -58.40 -0.59
N ALA A 299 30.92 -59.57 -0.10
CA ALA A 299 31.49 -60.61 -0.93
C ALA A 299 30.47 -61.13 -1.95
N GLY A 300 30.63 -60.77 -3.23
CA GLY A 300 29.94 -61.43 -4.35
C GLY A 300 29.08 -60.57 -5.26
N ILE A 301 28.97 -59.25 -5.04
CA ILE A 301 28.27 -58.35 -5.96
C ILE A 301 29.29 -57.67 -6.88
N SER A 302 29.61 -58.31 -8.00
CA SER A 302 30.39 -57.71 -9.09
C SER A 302 29.45 -57.29 -10.23
N VAL A 303 29.17 -56.00 -10.35
CA VAL A 303 28.51 -55.48 -11.55
C VAL A 303 29.53 -55.47 -12.69
N PRO A 304 29.18 -55.98 -13.88
CA PRO A 304 30.05 -55.90 -15.06
C PRO A 304 30.46 -54.44 -15.34
N PRO A 305 31.74 -54.15 -15.63
CA PRO A 305 32.22 -52.79 -15.92
C PRO A 305 31.43 -52.05 -16.99
N ALA A 306 30.88 -52.80 -17.96
CA ALA A 306 30.02 -52.26 -19.02
C ALA A 306 28.78 -51.52 -18.48
N VAL A 307 28.16 -51.98 -17.39
CA VAL A 307 26.96 -51.33 -16.83
C VAL A 307 27.30 -49.97 -16.22
N THR A 308 28.46 -49.87 -15.55
CA THR A 308 28.91 -48.61 -14.96
C THR A 308 29.36 -47.60 -16.01
N GLU A 309 30.01 -48.08 -17.08
CA GLU A 309 30.47 -47.28 -18.22
C GLU A 309 29.28 -46.70 -19.00
N ILE A 310 28.31 -47.54 -19.39
CA ILE A 310 27.11 -47.10 -20.09
C ILE A 310 26.31 -46.10 -19.24
N GLY A 311 26.22 -46.33 -17.93
CA GLY A 311 25.52 -45.44 -17.01
C GLY A 311 26.17 -44.06 -16.92
N SER A 312 27.49 -43.99 -16.76
CA SER A 312 28.21 -42.71 -16.68
C SER A 312 28.17 -41.95 -18.01
N ASP A 313 28.33 -42.66 -19.13
CA ASP A 313 28.30 -42.03 -20.45
C ASP A 313 26.92 -41.49 -20.80
N ALA A 314 25.85 -42.20 -20.41
CA ALA A 314 24.47 -41.72 -20.56
C ALA A 314 24.22 -40.43 -19.76
N VAL A 315 24.69 -40.37 -18.50
CA VAL A 315 24.61 -39.17 -17.67
C VAL A 315 25.35 -38.01 -18.35
N PHE A 316 26.59 -38.25 -18.79
CA PHE A 316 27.40 -37.22 -19.45
C PHE A 316 26.78 -36.72 -20.76
N PHE A 317 26.29 -37.62 -21.62
CA PHE A 317 25.64 -37.24 -22.87
C PHE A 317 24.35 -36.45 -22.63
N SER A 318 23.54 -36.87 -21.66
CA SER A 318 22.31 -36.13 -21.28
C SER A 318 22.61 -34.71 -20.82
N LEU A 319 23.70 -34.53 -20.06
CA LEU A 319 24.18 -33.22 -19.63
C LEU A 319 24.62 -32.37 -20.82
N LEU A 320 25.38 -32.92 -21.76
CA LEU A 320 25.82 -32.19 -22.97
C LEU A 320 24.63 -31.74 -23.82
N VAL A 321 23.61 -32.57 -23.98
CA VAL A 321 22.38 -32.21 -24.70
C VAL A 321 21.64 -31.08 -23.97
N ALA A 322 21.50 -31.19 -22.64
CA ALA A 322 20.84 -30.17 -21.83
C ALA A 322 21.57 -28.81 -21.90
N ILE A 323 22.90 -28.82 -21.77
CA ILE A 323 23.73 -27.61 -21.88
C ILE A 323 23.67 -27.05 -23.30
N GLY A 324 23.77 -27.90 -24.34
CA GLY A 324 23.70 -27.47 -25.73
C GLY A 324 22.37 -26.78 -26.06
N TYR A 325 21.26 -27.38 -25.64
CA TYR A 325 19.94 -26.75 -25.74
C TYR A 325 19.91 -25.40 -24.99
N ALA A 326 20.41 -25.38 -23.75
CA ALA A 326 20.39 -24.18 -22.92
C ALA A 326 21.21 -23.05 -23.52
N THR A 327 22.40 -23.33 -24.04
CA THR A 327 23.26 -22.38 -24.74
C THR A 327 22.56 -21.81 -25.97
N VAL A 328 22.00 -22.65 -26.83
CA VAL A 328 21.31 -22.20 -28.06
C VAL A 328 20.10 -21.32 -27.72
N SER A 329 19.26 -21.75 -26.78
CA SER A 329 18.09 -20.97 -26.36
C SER A 329 18.50 -19.60 -25.80
N SER A 330 19.54 -19.57 -24.97
CA SER A 330 20.04 -18.35 -24.34
C SER A 330 20.63 -17.36 -25.35
N LEU A 331 21.34 -17.87 -26.37
CA LEU A 331 21.85 -17.05 -27.47
C LEU A 331 20.75 -16.48 -28.35
N LEU A 332 19.60 -17.16 -28.44
CA LEU A 332 18.39 -16.62 -29.07
C LEU A 332 17.65 -15.60 -28.18
N GLY A 333 18.08 -15.42 -26.93
CA GLY A 333 17.43 -14.55 -25.94
C GLY A 333 16.20 -15.17 -25.30
N LYS A 334 16.04 -16.50 -25.38
CA LYS A 334 14.92 -17.24 -24.78
C LYS A 334 15.40 -18.01 -23.56
N GLU A 335 14.61 -17.97 -22.49
CA GLU A 335 14.82 -18.80 -21.30
C GLU A 335 14.76 -20.29 -21.67
N PRO A 336 15.80 -21.09 -21.36
CA PRO A 336 15.80 -22.53 -21.66
C PRO A 336 14.87 -23.34 -20.75
N ASP A 337 13.57 -23.30 -21.02
CA ASP A 337 12.51 -23.81 -20.16
C ASP A 337 12.05 -25.25 -20.45
N GLN A 338 12.70 -25.95 -21.37
CA GLN A 338 12.29 -27.30 -21.82
C GLN A 338 13.13 -28.44 -21.23
N ILE A 339 13.98 -28.18 -20.23
CA ILE A 339 14.71 -29.24 -19.54
C ILE A 339 13.74 -29.92 -18.56
N PRO A 340 13.41 -31.22 -18.75
CA PRO A 340 12.42 -31.89 -17.92
C PRO A 340 12.75 -31.79 -16.43
N ILE A 341 11.73 -31.54 -15.60
CA ILE A 341 11.82 -31.37 -14.13
C ILE A 341 12.58 -30.10 -13.72
N ILE A 342 13.79 -29.89 -14.24
CA ILE A 342 14.69 -28.78 -13.88
C ILE A 342 14.06 -27.43 -14.19
N SER A 343 13.50 -27.24 -15.39
CA SER A 343 12.96 -25.93 -15.77
C SER A 343 11.76 -25.51 -14.92
N LYS A 344 10.93 -26.46 -14.46
CA LYS A 344 9.83 -26.17 -13.52
C LYS A 344 10.36 -25.77 -12.15
N LEU A 345 11.32 -26.52 -11.62
CA LEU A 345 11.97 -26.20 -10.34
C LEU A 345 12.63 -24.82 -10.36
N VAL A 346 13.17 -24.42 -11.51
CA VAL A 346 13.76 -23.10 -11.71
C VAL A 346 12.69 -22.02 -11.69
N GLN A 347 11.60 -22.22 -12.42
CA GLN A 347 10.47 -21.27 -12.44
C GLN A 347 9.89 -21.03 -11.05
N ASP A 348 9.73 -22.09 -10.26
CA ASP A 348 9.19 -22.02 -8.89
C ASP A 348 10.17 -21.33 -7.93
N ARG A 349 11.48 -21.51 -8.14
CA ARG A 349 12.52 -20.92 -7.27
C ARG A 349 12.86 -19.48 -7.63
N MET A 350 12.62 -19.05 -8.87
CA MET A 350 12.98 -17.71 -9.30
C MET A 350 12.16 -16.66 -8.54
N PRO A 351 12.82 -15.73 -7.83
CA PRO A 351 12.10 -14.63 -7.22
C PRO A 351 11.47 -13.79 -8.32
N ARG A 352 10.15 -13.72 -8.32
CA ARG A 352 9.38 -12.76 -9.12
C ARG A 352 9.27 -11.50 -8.28
N PHE A 353 9.73 -10.38 -8.80
CA PHE A 353 9.65 -9.10 -8.11
C PHE A 353 8.46 -8.32 -8.65
N GLU A 354 7.69 -7.72 -7.75
CA GLU A 354 6.57 -6.86 -8.09
C GLU A 354 6.68 -5.57 -7.27
N VAL A 355 6.20 -4.49 -7.89
CA VAL A 355 6.18 -3.18 -7.25
C VAL A 355 4.88 -3.08 -6.46
N ASP A 356 4.99 -3.06 -5.13
CA ASP A 356 3.83 -2.98 -4.24
C ASP A 356 3.26 -1.56 -4.23
N MET A 357 2.17 -1.36 -4.97
CA MET A 357 1.45 -0.09 -5.08
C MET A 357 0.86 0.37 -3.74
N SER A 358 0.63 -0.54 -2.79
CA SER A 358 0.08 -0.21 -1.47
C SER A 358 1.15 0.32 -0.50
N GLN A 359 2.41 -0.02 -0.73
CA GLN A 359 3.56 0.37 0.12
C GLN A 359 4.51 1.32 -0.61
N PHE A 360 3.97 2.41 -1.18
CA PHE A 360 4.77 3.44 -1.85
C PHE A 360 5.71 2.88 -2.94
N GLY A 361 5.31 1.82 -3.65
CA GLY A 361 6.10 1.25 -4.74
C GLY A 361 7.35 0.49 -4.31
N GLN A 362 7.41 -0.03 -3.08
CA GLN A 362 8.54 -0.89 -2.69
C GLN A 362 8.59 -2.17 -3.54
N VAL A 363 9.77 -2.50 -4.06
CA VAL A 363 10.03 -3.76 -4.75
C VAL A 363 10.03 -4.89 -3.72
N GLN A 364 9.05 -5.77 -3.83
CA GLN A 364 8.91 -6.93 -2.95
C GLN A 364 8.84 -8.22 -3.79
N PRO A 365 9.25 -9.36 -3.23
CA PRO A 365 8.97 -10.65 -3.86
C PRO A 365 7.44 -10.82 -3.96
N ARG A 366 6.95 -11.10 -5.17
CA ARG A 366 5.55 -11.41 -5.44
C ARG A 366 5.13 -12.58 -4.55
N LYS A 367 4.13 -12.37 -3.71
CA LYS A 367 3.53 -13.45 -2.93
C LYS A 367 2.83 -14.38 -3.91
N GLU A 368 3.12 -15.67 -3.83
CA GLU A 368 2.39 -16.66 -4.61
C GLU A 368 0.95 -16.68 -4.12
N GLU A 369 0.02 -16.23 -4.96
CA GLU A 369 -1.39 -16.53 -4.78
C GLU A 369 -1.52 -18.04 -4.99
N THR A 370 -1.68 -18.77 -3.89
CA THR A 370 -2.07 -20.17 -3.93
C THR A 370 -3.34 -20.30 -4.76
N PRO A 371 -3.36 -21.13 -5.83
CA PRO A 371 -4.54 -21.29 -6.66
C PRO A 371 -5.60 -22.03 -5.86
N GLY A 372 -6.53 -21.30 -5.24
CA GLY A 372 -7.57 -21.94 -4.42
C GLY A 372 -8.60 -21.07 -3.71
N ASP A 373 -8.44 -19.73 -3.64
CA ASP A 373 -9.37 -18.91 -2.84
C ASP A 373 -10.40 -18.10 -3.63
N ASP A 374 -10.36 -18.09 -4.97
CA ASP A 374 -11.32 -17.34 -5.78
C ASP A 374 -12.68 -18.04 -5.96
N ASP A 375 -12.76 -19.37 -5.78
CA ASP A 375 -14.00 -20.14 -5.98
C ASP A 375 -15.00 -20.09 -4.81
N LYS A 376 -14.71 -19.33 -3.73
CA LYS A 376 -15.59 -19.25 -2.55
C LYS A 376 -16.39 -17.95 -2.41
N LYS A 377 -16.23 -16.97 -3.29
CA LYS A 377 -16.98 -15.71 -3.19
C LYS A 377 -18.30 -15.68 -3.96
N ASP A 378 -18.54 -16.61 -4.89
CA ASP A 378 -19.76 -16.60 -5.73
C ASP A 378 -20.88 -17.56 -5.28
N LYS A 379 -20.84 -18.05 -4.03
CA LYS A 379 -21.93 -18.83 -3.44
C LYS A 379 -22.35 -18.26 -2.09
N LYS A 380 -22.81 -17.01 -2.10
CA LYS A 380 -23.55 -16.47 -0.97
C LYS A 380 -24.54 -15.39 -1.43
N ASP A 381 -25.42 -15.77 -2.32
CA ASP A 381 -26.72 -15.12 -2.52
C ASP A 381 -27.84 -16.17 -2.40
#